data_AF-A0A7M2BX20-F1
#
_entry.id   AF-A0A7M2BX20-F1
#
_cell.length_a   1.000
_cell.length_b   1.000
_cell.length_c   1.000
_cell.angle_alpha   90.00
_cell.angle_beta   90.00
_cell.angle_gamma   90.00
#
_symmetry.space_group_name_H-M   'P 1'
#
loop_
_entity.id
_entity.type
_entity.pdbx_description
1 polymer ?
#
loop_
_entity_poly.entity_id
_entity_poly.type
_entity_poly.pdbx_seq_one_letter_code
_entity_poly.pdbx_strand_id
1 'polypeptide(L)'
;MNPLEEQVQLPDPSIKFRVHPLDLPEARKEFLVGWALGIVATPQVYTALLAGLWAVSNNYVTPVLVPLVLVVTAGWVGSKVTRGAWDYIPRRRHDVDRRTPGLTIAAALLKSVALFAGLIGFMAWTAAQDLVPGFSPYPLGMGAAIVAIMVVGLVSKLVRHKTTDLLADAINLGVVAAAVWLGFGLLPEGRELAPTALIPGALILLGVWLIWLLFSSWEFRRNHG
;
A
#
# COMPACT_ATOMS: atom_id res chain seq x y z
N MET A 1 5.19 -30.65 26.19
CA MET A 1 5.82 -29.65 25.30
C MET A 1 6.31 -30.40 24.09
N ASN A 2 5.67 -30.23 22.93
CA ASN A 2 6.21 -30.82 21.70
C ASN A 2 7.50 -30.06 21.34
N PRO A 3 8.61 -30.76 21.08
CA PRO A 3 9.81 -30.11 20.58
C PRO A 3 9.43 -29.41 19.27
N LEU A 4 9.72 -28.11 19.20
CA LEU A 4 9.71 -27.39 17.92
C LEU A 4 10.79 -28.07 17.08
N GLU A 5 10.38 -28.96 16.18
CA GLU A 5 11.28 -29.55 15.19
C GLU A 5 11.93 -28.38 14.43
N GLU A 6 13.24 -28.25 14.58
CA GLU A 6 14.06 -27.34 13.79
C GLU A 6 14.07 -27.90 12.37
N GLN A 7 13.03 -27.59 11.60
CA GLN A 7 12.80 -28.13 10.26
C GLN A 7 13.87 -27.69 9.25
N VAL A 8 14.73 -26.74 9.64
CA VAL A 8 15.74 -26.09 8.77
C VAL A 8 17.04 -25.94 9.53
N GLN A 9 18.17 -26.18 8.86
CA GLN A 9 19.48 -25.87 9.41
C GLN A 9 19.61 -24.35 9.58
N LEU A 10 19.54 -23.89 10.83
CA LEU A 10 19.77 -22.50 11.17
C LEU A 10 21.28 -22.20 11.22
N PRO A 11 21.70 -20.95 10.95
CA PRO A 11 23.08 -20.52 11.17
C PRO A 11 23.53 -20.80 12.61
N ASP A 12 24.82 -21.13 12.78
CA ASP A 12 25.40 -21.41 14.09
C ASP A 12 25.07 -20.26 15.08
N PRO A 13 24.43 -20.56 16.23
CA PRO A 13 24.08 -19.55 17.23
C PRO A 13 25.28 -18.77 17.78
N SER A 14 26.48 -19.36 17.78
CA SER A 14 27.72 -18.72 18.23
C SER A 14 28.21 -17.63 17.28
N ILE A 15 27.86 -17.73 15.99
CA ILE A 15 28.21 -16.75 14.95
C ILE A 15 27.07 -15.75 14.77
N LYS A 16 25.81 -16.23 14.70
CA LYS A 16 24.63 -15.40 14.47
C LYS A 16 23.42 -15.92 15.23
N PHE A 17 23.17 -15.33 16.40
CA PHE A 17 22.06 -15.73 17.25
C PHE A 17 20.70 -15.34 16.66
N ARG A 18 20.52 -14.09 16.24
CA ARG A 18 19.28 -13.59 15.63
C ARG A 18 19.25 -13.80 14.12
N VAL A 19 18.18 -14.41 13.63
CA VAL A 19 18.01 -14.82 12.22
C VAL A 19 16.75 -14.18 11.67
N HIS A 20 16.82 -13.74 10.42
CA HIS A 20 15.69 -13.21 9.66
C HIS A 20 15.33 -14.19 8.52
N PRO A 21 14.06 -14.31 8.09
CA PRO A 21 13.66 -15.21 7.00
C PRO A 21 14.45 -15.05 5.70
N LEU A 22 14.98 -13.85 5.43
CA LEU A 22 15.85 -13.57 4.28
C LEU A 22 17.18 -14.33 4.32
N ASP A 23 17.66 -14.70 5.51
CA ASP A 23 18.92 -15.43 5.69
C ASP A 23 18.78 -16.93 5.39
N LEU A 24 17.56 -17.46 5.45
CA LEU A 24 17.27 -18.87 5.19
C LEU A 24 16.75 -19.04 3.77
N PRO A 25 17.36 -19.90 2.94
CA PRO A 25 16.91 -20.09 1.56
C PRO A 25 15.45 -20.59 1.49
N GLU A 26 15.04 -21.44 2.44
CA GLU A 26 13.72 -22.03 2.51
C GLU A 26 12.64 -21.01 2.90
N ALA A 27 12.90 -20.17 3.91
CA ALA A 27 11.96 -19.13 4.35
C ALA A 27 11.98 -17.85 3.48
N ARG A 28 13.07 -17.62 2.72
CA ARG A 28 13.25 -16.40 1.92
C ARG A 28 12.16 -16.21 0.89
N LYS A 29 11.78 -17.28 0.17
CA LYS A 29 10.78 -17.22 -0.89
C LYS A 29 9.43 -16.79 -0.33
N GLU A 30 8.99 -17.41 0.75
CA GLU A 30 7.73 -17.08 1.41
C GLU A 30 7.75 -15.65 1.93
N PHE A 31 8.83 -15.23 2.59
CA PHE A 31 8.96 -13.87 3.06
C PHE A 31 8.85 -12.83 1.92
N LEU A 32 9.53 -13.07 0.79
CA LEU A 32 9.49 -12.18 -0.37
C LEU A 32 8.12 -12.16 -1.05
N VAL A 33 7.42 -13.29 -1.12
CA VAL A 33 6.04 -13.35 -1.62
C VAL A 33 5.11 -12.54 -0.72
N GLY A 34 5.20 -12.73 0.59
CA GLY A 34 4.42 -11.96 1.56
C GLY A 34 4.73 -10.46 1.51
N TRP A 35 6.01 -10.08 1.35
CA TRP A 35 6.44 -8.70 1.14
C TRP A 35 5.84 -8.10 -0.15
N ALA A 36 5.87 -8.82 -1.27
CA ALA A 36 5.31 -8.36 -2.53
C ALA A 36 3.78 -8.19 -2.45
N LEU A 37 3.09 -9.14 -1.84
CA LEU A 37 1.65 -9.04 -1.57
C LEU A 37 1.32 -7.87 -0.63
N GLY A 38 2.20 -7.56 0.33
CA GLY A 38 2.11 -6.38 1.17
C GLY A 38 2.21 -5.05 0.40
N ILE A 39 2.96 -5.01 -0.71
CA ILE A 39 2.99 -3.85 -1.61
C ILE A 39 1.64 -3.71 -2.33
N VAL A 40 1.11 -4.81 -2.86
CA VAL A 40 -0.19 -4.84 -3.53
C VAL A 40 -1.31 -4.41 -2.60
N ALA A 41 -1.22 -4.78 -1.32
CA ALA A 41 -2.18 -4.45 -0.29
C ALA A 41 -2.14 -2.98 0.18
N THR A 42 -1.51 -2.07 -0.56
CA THR A 42 -1.38 -0.67 -0.16
C THR A 42 -2.46 0.24 -0.77
N PRO A 43 -2.85 1.33 -0.07
CA PRO A 43 -3.77 2.33 -0.61
C PRO A 43 -3.31 2.95 -1.95
N GLN A 44 -2.00 3.06 -2.17
CA GLN A 44 -1.45 3.55 -3.43
C GLN A 44 -1.76 2.62 -4.60
N VAL A 45 -1.53 1.31 -4.43
CA VAL A 45 -1.85 0.32 -5.47
C VAL A 45 -3.36 0.20 -5.67
N TYR A 46 -4.16 0.28 -4.59
CA TYR A 46 -5.62 0.39 -4.69
C TYR A 46 -6.03 1.55 -5.59
N THR A 47 -5.49 2.75 -5.33
CA THR A 47 -5.83 3.97 -6.07
C THR A 47 -5.37 3.86 -7.53
N ALA A 48 -4.21 3.28 -7.79
CA ALA A 48 -3.70 3.03 -9.14
C ALA A 48 -4.61 2.09 -9.94
N LEU A 49 -4.99 0.95 -9.35
CA LEU A 49 -5.87 -0.03 -9.97
C LEU A 49 -7.26 0.54 -10.21
N LEU A 50 -7.78 1.31 -9.26
CA LEU A 50 -9.05 2.01 -9.42
C LEU A 50 -8.98 2.96 -10.61
N ALA A 51 -7.94 3.80 -10.69
CA ALA A 51 -7.79 4.79 -11.74
C ALA A 51 -7.71 4.11 -13.13
N GLY A 52 -6.95 3.01 -13.23
CA GLY A 52 -6.86 2.21 -14.45
C GLY A 52 -8.17 1.50 -14.81
N LEU A 53 -8.83 0.87 -13.84
CA LEU A 53 -10.11 0.18 -14.07
C LEU A 53 -11.25 1.16 -14.36
N TRP A 54 -11.17 2.40 -13.88
CA TRP A 54 -12.15 3.43 -14.20
C TRP A 54 -12.11 3.77 -15.69
N ALA A 55 -10.90 3.87 -16.26
CA ALA A 55 -10.72 4.13 -17.68
C ALA A 55 -11.29 3.00 -18.57
N VAL A 56 -11.32 1.77 -18.09
CA VAL A 56 -11.73 0.60 -18.89
C VAL A 56 -13.16 0.13 -18.55
N SER A 57 -13.71 0.54 -17.40
CA SER A 57 -15.03 0.11 -16.95
C SER A 57 -16.12 1.10 -17.32
N ASN A 58 -17.27 0.56 -17.74
CA ASN A 58 -18.49 1.33 -17.98
C ASN A 58 -19.41 1.40 -16.74
N ASN A 59 -18.89 1.15 -15.53
CA ASN A 59 -19.68 1.19 -14.30
C ASN A 59 -18.85 1.60 -13.07
N TYR A 60 -19.54 2.02 -12.00
CA TYR A 60 -18.93 2.45 -10.74
C TYR A 60 -18.45 1.28 -9.85
N VAL A 61 -18.95 0.06 -10.10
CA VAL A 61 -18.76 -1.09 -9.22
C VAL A 61 -17.38 -1.73 -9.44
N THR A 62 -17.02 -2.00 -10.68
CA THR A 62 -15.73 -2.62 -11.06
C THR A 62 -14.52 -1.85 -10.53
N PRO A 63 -14.36 -0.53 -10.76
CA PRO A 63 -13.18 0.20 -10.34
C PRO A 63 -13.06 0.32 -8.81
N VAL A 64 -14.13 0.10 -8.05
CA VAL A 64 -14.11 0.17 -6.59
C VAL A 64 -13.94 -1.22 -5.95
N LEU A 65 -14.81 -2.17 -6.33
CA LEU A 65 -14.85 -3.49 -5.70
C LEU A 65 -13.66 -4.36 -6.10
N VAL A 66 -13.22 -4.34 -7.37
CA VAL A 66 -12.14 -5.21 -7.82
C VAL A 66 -10.82 -4.86 -7.11
N PRO A 67 -10.38 -3.58 -7.06
CA PRO A 67 -9.20 -3.22 -6.30
C PRO A 67 -9.35 -3.51 -4.82
N LEU A 68 -10.55 -3.30 -4.24
CA LEU A 68 -10.80 -3.54 -2.82
C LEU A 68 -10.59 -5.01 -2.47
N VAL A 69 -11.25 -5.92 -3.20
CA VAL A 69 -11.14 -7.36 -3.00
C VAL A 69 -9.69 -7.80 -3.20
N LEU A 70 -9.02 -7.29 -4.23
CA LEU A 70 -7.63 -7.64 -4.54
C LEU A 70 -6.68 -7.20 -3.42
N VAL A 71 -6.75 -5.95 -2.98
CA VAL A 71 -5.91 -5.39 -1.90
C VAL A 71 -6.15 -6.10 -0.58
N VAL A 72 -7.41 -6.38 -0.22
CA VAL A 72 -7.75 -7.11 1.01
C VAL A 72 -7.26 -8.54 0.96
N THR A 73 -7.48 -9.25 -0.15
CA THR A 73 -7.03 -10.63 -0.32
C THR A 73 -5.51 -10.72 -0.33
N ALA A 74 -4.83 -9.80 -1.05
CA ALA A 74 -3.38 -9.72 -1.06
C ALA A 74 -2.82 -9.44 0.34
N GLY A 75 -3.45 -8.53 1.10
CA GLY A 75 -3.05 -8.23 2.47
C GLY A 75 -3.22 -9.43 3.39
N TRP A 76 -4.35 -10.13 3.30
CA TRP A 76 -4.64 -11.31 4.09
C TRP A 76 -3.69 -12.47 3.75
N VAL A 77 -3.56 -12.84 2.47
CA VAL A 77 -2.64 -13.89 2.02
C VAL A 77 -1.20 -13.52 2.35
N GLY A 78 -0.80 -12.28 2.08
CA GLY A 78 0.54 -11.77 2.38
C GLY A 78 0.87 -11.91 3.86
N SER A 79 -0.07 -11.55 4.75
CA SER A 79 0.11 -11.71 6.19
C SER A 79 0.31 -13.18 6.61
N LYS A 80 -0.39 -14.12 5.97
CA LYS A 80 -0.29 -15.55 6.25
C LYS A 80 1.04 -16.12 5.78
N VAL A 81 1.45 -15.79 4.56
CA VAL A 81 2.72 -16.25 3.99
C VAL A 81 3.91 -15.67 4.76
N THR A 82 3.86 -14.38 5.14
CA THR A 82 4.92 -13.79 5.97
C THR A 82 5.00 -14.47 7.34
N ARG A 83 3.88 -14.87 7.95
CA ARG A 83 3.90 -15.64 9.20
C ARG A 83 4.51 -17.02 9.02
N GLY A 84 4.12 -17.74 7.98
CA GLY A 84 4.73 -19.05 7.65
C GLY A 84 6.24 -18.96 7.52
N ALA A 85 6.74 -17.90 6.87
CA ALA A 85 8.17 -17.64 6.76
C ALA A 85 8.88 -17.47 8.12
N TRP A 86 8.20 -16.94 9.13
CA TRP A 86 8.75 -16.80 10.49
C TRP A 86 8.66 -18.08 11.32
N ASP A 87 7.76 -19.00 10.99
CA ASP A 87 7.60 -20.27 11.70
C ASP A 87 8.79 -21.21 11.50
N TYR A 88 9.58 -21.03 10.43
CA TYR A 88 10.87 -21.69 10.22
C TYR A 88 11.95 -21.32 11.24
N ILE A 89 11.76 -20.23 12.00
CA ILE A 89 12.74 -19.74 12.97
C ILE A 89 12.11 -19.83 14.37
N PRO A 90 12.79 -20.40 15.38
CA PRO A 90 12.33 -20.34 16.76
C PRO A 90 12.15 -18.89 17.22
N ARG A 91 11.02 -18.59 17.89
CA ARG A 91 10.65 -17.22 18.30
C ARG A 91 11.75 -16.45 19.06
N ARG A 92 12.57 -17.16 19.85
CA ARG A 92 13.68 -16.55 20.62
C ARG A 92 14.83 -16.05 19.74
N ARG A 93 14.92 -16.54 18.49
CA ARG A 93 15.94 -16.19 17.51
C ARG A 93 15.44 -15.22 16.43
N HIS A 94 14.19 -14.74 16.51
CA HIS A 94 13.65 -13.81 15.51
C HIS A 94 14.37 -12.46 15.52
N ASP A 95 14.88 -12.05 14.36
CA ASP A 95 15.40 -10.70 14.15
C ASP A 95 14.33 -9.77 13.57
N VAL A 96 13.28 -9.48 14.35
CA VAL A 96 12.12 -8.69 13.87
C VAL A 96 12.48 -7.25 13.52
N ASP A 97 13.49 -6.68 14.20
CA ASP A 97 13.90 -5.28 14.04
C ASP A 97 14.95 -5.09 12.93
N ARG A 98 15.22 -6.13 12.13
CA ARG A 98 16.22 -6.06 11.07
C ARG A 98 15.87 -4.97 10.06
N ARG A 99 16.77 -4.00 9.89
CA ARG A 99 16.65 -3.02 8.82
C ARG A 99 16.90 -3.68 7.47
N THR A 100 15.95 -3.49 6.56
CA THR A 100 16.03 -3.99 5.18
C THR A 100 15.92 -2.83 4.19
N PRO A 101 16.88 -1.88 4.19
CA PRO A 101 16.75 -0.62 3.46
C PRO A 101 16.50 -0.83 1.96
N GLY A 102 17.13 -1.84 1.34
CA GLY A 102 16.90 -2.17 -0.07
C GLY A 102 15.45 -2.55 -0.37
N LEU A 103 14.82 -3.37 0.47
CA LEU A 103 13.41 -3.75 0.31
C LEU A 103 12.48 -2.57 0.64
N THR A 104 12.81 -1.74 1.62
CA THR A 104 12.03 -0.54 1.94
C THR A 104 12.03 0.44 0.76
N ILE A 105 13.20 0.71 0.17
CA ILE A 105 13.36 1.58 -1.00
C ILE A 105 12.64 0.98 -2.20
N ALA A 106 12.82 -0.31 -2.49
CA ALA A 106 12.14 -0.99 -3.58
C ALA A 106 10.62 -0.93 -3.43
N ALA A 107 10.09 -1.15 -2.23
CA ALA A 107 8.67 -1.03 -1.96
C ALA A 107 8.16 0.40 -2.19
N ALA A 108 8.89 1.42 -1.70
CA ALA A 108 8.55 2.82 -1.90
C ALA A 108 8.51 3.18 -3.40
N LEU A 109 9.52 2.76 -4.17
CA LEU A 109 9.60 2.97 -5.61
C LEU A 109 8.44 2.29 -6.33
N LEU A 110 8.19 1.00 -6.08
CA LEU A 110 7.10 0.27 -6.72
C LEU A 110 5.73 0.88 -6.44
N LYS A 111 5.47 1.29 -5.20
CA LYS A 111 4.22 1.98 -4.82
C LYS A 111 4.06 3.32 -5.55
N SER A 112 5.14 4.09 -5.62
CA SER A 112 5.15 5.40 -6.29
C SER A 112 4.92 5.26 -7.80
N VAL A 113 5.65 4.33 -8.44
CA VAL A 113 5.53 4.05 -9.87
C VAL A 113 4.14 3.53 -10.22
N ALA A 114 3.59 2.60 -9.44
CA ALA A 114 2.24 2.08 -9.66
C ALA A 114 1.20 3.19 -9.63
N LEU A 115 1.24 4.05 -8.59
CA LEU A 115 0.33 5.18 -8.48
C LEU A 115 0.51 6.20 -9.59
N PHE A 116 1.76 6.55 -9.92
CA PHE A 116 2.07 7.48 -11.00
C PHE A 116 1.56 6.96 -12.34
N ALA A 117 1.81 5.69 -12.66
CA ALA A 117 1.32 5.04 -13.88
C ALA A 117 -0.22 4.99 -13.93
N GLY A 118 -0.87 4.67 -12.81
CA GLY A 118 -2.33 4.67 -12.71
C GLY A 118 -2.93 6.05 -12.95
N LEU A 119 -2.34 7.10 -12.38
CA LEU A 119 -2.77 8.48 -12.58
C LEU A 119 -2.52 8.95 -14.02
N ILE A 120 -1.34 8.72 -14.58
CA ILE A 120 -1.06 9.06 -15.99
C ILE A 120 -2.01 8.33 -16.93
N GLY A 121 -2.23 7.03 -16.73
CA GLY A 121 -3.14 6.24 -17.55
C GLY A 121 -4.56 6.78 -17.51
N PHE A 122 -5.04 7.13 -16.31
CA PHE A 122 -6.33 7.79 -16.14
C PHE A 122 -6.40 9.14 -16.86
N MET A 123 -5.38 9.99 -16.69
CA MET A 123 -5.33 11.31 -17.33
C MET A 123 -5.30 11.23 -18.86
N ALA A 124 -4.44 10.37 -19.42
CA ALA A 124 -4.34 10.15 -20.85
C ALA A 124 -5.66 9.63 -21.44
N TRP A 125 -6.33 8.72 -20.72
CA TRP A 125 -7.66 8.26 -21.12
C TRP A 125 -8.71 9.38 -21.06
N THR A 126 -8.74 10.20 -19.99
CA THR A 126 -9.69 11.31 -19.90
C THR A 126 -9.48 12.36 -21.00
N ALA A 127 -8.23 12.61 -21.41
CA ALA A 127 -7.90 13.54 -22.48
C ALA A 127 -8.32 13.00 -23.86
N ALA A 128 -8.28 11.68 -24.06
CA ALA A 128 -8.59 11.04 -25.34
C ALA A 128 -10.10 10.85 -25.62
N GLN A 129 -10.96 10.98 -24.61
CA GLN A 129 -12.39 10.66 -24.71
C GLN A 129 -13.28 11.80 -25.25
N ASP A 130 -12.73 12.84 -25.91
CA ASP A 130 -13.48 14.05 -26.35
C ASP A 130 -14.56 14.45 -25.32
N LEU A 131 -14.14 14.50 -24.05
CA LEU A 131 -14.90 14.83 -22.85
C LEU A 131 -16.43 14.67 -22.99
N VAL A 132 -16.87 13.42 -23.16
CA VAL A 132 -18.29 13.03 -23.09
C VAL A 132 -18.97 13.76 -21.92
N PRO A 133 -20.19 14.33 -22.09
CA PRO A 133 -20.97 14.87 -20.98
C PRO A 133 -21.12 13.78 -19.90
N GLY A 134 -20.37 13.90 -18.80
CA GLY A 134 -20.30 12.82 -17.79
C GLY A 134 -18.99 12.63 -17.04
N PHE A 135 -17.96 13.48 -17.26
CA PHE A 135 -16.74 13.48 -16.43
C PHE A 135 -17.08 13.46 -14.94
N SER A 136 -16.70 12.39 -14.26
CA SER A 136 -16.90 12.27 -12.83
C SER A 136 -15.68 12.83 -12.10
N PRO A 137 -15.84 13.84 -11.23
CA PRO A 137 -14.75 14.33 -10.36
C PRO A 137 -14.34 13.33 -9.27
N TYR A 138 -14.97 12.17 -9.25
CA TYR A 138 -14.75 11.09 -8.30
C TYR A 138 -13.27 10.65 -8.18
N PRO A 139 -12.50 10.40 -9.26
CA PRO A 139 -11.09 10.00 -9.15
C PRO A 139 -10.19 11.10 -8.57
N LEU A 140 -10.50 12.38 -8.85
CA LEU A 140 -9.78 13.51 -8.27
C LEU A 140 -10.03 13.63 -6.76
N GLY A 141 -11.26 13.36 -6.31
CA GLY A 141 -11.59 13.31 -4.89
C GLY A 141 -10.83 12.21 -4.14
N MET A 142 -10.63 11.05 -4.75
CA MET A 142 -9.77 10.00 -4.20
C MET A 142 -8.29 10.37 -4.23
N GLY A 143 -7.83 11.00 -5.31
CA GLY A 143 -6.49 11.59 -5.40
C GLY A 143 -6.21 12.53 -4.22
N ALA A 144 -7.13 13.44 -3.92
CA ALA A 144 -7.01 14.33 -2.77
C ALA A 144 -6.98 13.55 -1.43
N ALA A 145 -7.84 12.54 -1.28
CA ALA A 145 -7.87 11.72 -0.07
C ALA A 145 -6.60 10.88 0.14
N ILE A 146 -5.95 10.35 -0.90
CA ILE A 146 -4.69 9.61 -0.72
C ILE A 146 -3.57 10.53 -0.22
N VAL A 147 -3.52 11.78 -0.68
CA VAL A 147 -2.57 12.78 -0.14
C VAL A 147 -2.85 13.00 1.35
N ALA A 148 -4.11 13.23 1.72
CA ALA A 148 -4.50 13.42 3.12
C ALA A 148 -4.12 12.21 4.01
N ILE A 149 -4.39 10.99 3.54
CA ILE A 149 -4.01 9.75 4.23
C ILE A 149 -2.49 9.67 4.44
N MET A 150 -1.70 9.99 3.40
CA MET A 150 -0.24 9.97 3.48
C MET A 150 0.30 11.04 4.42
N VAL A 151 -0.28 12.25 4.43
CA VAL A 151 0.04 13.32 5.40
C VAL A 151 -0.22 12.84 6.83
N VAL A 152 -1.41 12.28 7.11
CA VAL A 152 -1.76 11.76 8.44
C VAL A 152 -0.79 10.67 8.87
N GLY A 153 -0.41 9.77 7.96
CA GLY A 153 0.60 8.74 8.22
C GLY A 153 1.96 9.31 8.58
N LEU A 154 2.45 10.30 7.83
CA LEU A 154 3.73 10.97 8.07
C LEU A 154 3.73 11.72 9.41
N VAL A 155 2.69 12.51 9.67
CA VAL A 155 2.51 13.23 10.95
C VAL A 155 2.45 12.26 12.12
N SER A 156 1.74 11.13 11.97
CA SER A 156 1.66 10.10 13.02
C SER A 156 3.04 9.50 13.33
N LYS A 157 3.88 9.27 12.31
CA LYS A 157 5.26 8.78 12.50
C LYS A 157 6.13 9.84 13.20
N LEU A 158 5.98 11.10 12.82
CA LEU A 158 6.69 12.23 13.43
C LEU A 158 6.34 12.38 14.92
N VAL A 159 5.05 12.38 15.26
CA VAL A 159 4.55 12.45 16.65
C VAL A 159 5.03 11.26 17.48
N ARG A 160 5.08 10.06 16.90
CA ARG A 160 5.58 8.85 17.58
C ARG A 160 7.10 8.73 17.59
N HIS A 161 7.83 9.75 17.14
CA HIS A 161 9.30 9.79 17.09
C HIS A 161 9.92 8.61 16.33
N LYS A 162 9.18 8.04 15.37
CA LYS A 162 9.66 6.97 14.48
C LYS A 162 10.35 7.60 13.27
N THR A 163 11.63 7.90 13.43
CA THR A 163 12.41 8.67 12.43
C THR A 163 12.95 7.84 11.27
N THR A 164 12.89 6.51 11.36
CA THR A 164 13.67 5.63 10.47
C THR A 164 13.28 5.65 9.00
N ASP A 165 12.12 6.19 8.62
CA ASP A 165 11.66 6.24 7.22
C ASP A 165 11.06 7.59 6.79
N LEU A 166 11.19 8.66 7.61
CA LEU A 166 10.49 9.92 7.39
C LEU A 166 10.83 10.58 6.04
N LEU A 167 12.10 10.56 5.64
CA LEU A 167 12.53 11.17 4.38
C LEU A 167 11.94 10.44 3.17
N ALA A 168 11.93 9.10 3.18
CA ALA A 168 11.37 8.30 2.10
C ALA A 168 9.85 8.49 2.00
N ASP A 169 9.15 8.54 3.14
CA ASP A 169 7.73 8.82 3.18
C ASP A 169 7.40 10.25 2.71
N ALA A 170 8.22 11.25 3.07
CA ALA A 170 8.06 12.63 2.63
C ALA A 170 8.29 12.80 1.13
N ILE A 171 9.32 12.15 0.57
CA ILE A 171 9.56 12.12 -0.88
C ILE A 171 8.38 11.47 -1.60
N ASN A 172 7.91 10.32 -1.12
CA ASN A 172 6.75 9.63 -1.68
C ASN A 172 5.50 10.54 -1.63
N LEU A 173 5.22 11.17 -0.49
CA LEU A 173 4.13 12.15 -0.36
C LEU A 173 4.28 13.29 -1.38
N GLY A 174 5.49 13.83 -1.56
CA GLY A 174 5.76 14.87 -2.55
C GLY A 174 5.44 14.43 -3.98
N VAL A 175 5.86 13.22 -4.36
CA VAL A 175 5.55 12.63 -5.68
C VAL A 175 4.05 12.46 -5.87
N VAL A 176 3.35 11.91 -4.88
CA VAL A 176 1.89 11.70 -4.95
C VAL A 176 1.13 13.02 -5.00
N ALA A 177 1.50 13.99 -4.15
CA ALA A 177 0.90 15.31 -4.13
C ALA A 177 1.10 16.03 -5.48
N ALA A 178 2.31 15.95 -6.06
CA ALA A 178 2.60 16.52 -7.37
C ALA A 178 1.77 15.85 -8.47
N ALA A 179 1.62 14.52 -8.46
CA ALA A 179 0.82 13.81 -9.45
C ALA A 179 -0.68 14.16 -9.36
N VAL A 180 -1.21 14.26 -8.14
CA VAL A 180 -2.61 14.69 -7.90
C VAL A 180 -2.79 16.16 -8.33
N TRP A 181 -1.85 17.04 -7.99
CA TRP A 181 -1.86 18.44 -8.40
C TRP A 181 -1.85 18.60 -9.92
N LEU A 182 -1.01 17.84 -10.62
CA LEU A 182 -1.01 17.78 -12.09
C LEU A 182 -2.36 17.30 -12.63
N GLY A 183 -3.00 16.31 -11.99
CA GLY A 183 -4.35 15.88 -12.33
C GLY A 183 -5.39 16.99 -12.24
N PHE A 184 -5.30 17.88 -11.23
CA PHE A 184 -6.14 19.08 -11.14
C PHE A 184 -5.76 20.15 -12.17
N GLY A 185 -4.47 20.39 -12.39
CA GLY A 185 -3.97 21.43 -13.30
C GLY A 185 -4.18 21.14 -14.79
N LEU A 186 -4.35 19.86 -15.16
CA LEU A 186 -4.66 19.42 -16.52
C LEU A 186 -6.16 19.40 -16.82
N LEU A 187 -7.00 19.91 -15.91
CA LEU A 187 -8.42 20.08 -16.19
C LEU A 187 -8.63 21.15 -17.27
N PRO A 188 -9.58 20.96 -18.21
CA PRO A 188 -9.88 21.95 -19.22
C PRO A 188 -10.35 23.28 -18.62
N GLU A 189 -9.95 24.39 -19.24
CA GLU A 189 -10.39 25.73 -18.87
C GLU A 189 -11.94 25.82 -18.89
N GLY A 190 -12.52 26.47 -17.87
CA GLY A 190 -13.98 26.65 -17.75
C GLY A 190 -14.72 25.57 -16.93
N ARG A 191 -14.02 24.58 -16.37
CA ARG A 191 -14.60 23.64 -15.40
C ARG A 191 -14.17 23.93 -13.97
N GLU A 192 -14.89 24.84 -13.32
CA GLU A 192 -14.78 25.00 -11.88
C GLU A 192 -15.34 23.75 -11.19
N LEU A 193 -14.47 22.99 -10.57
CA LEU A 193 -14.87 21.88 -9.71
C LEU A 193 -15.38 22.44 -8.39
N ALA A 194 -16.69 22.33 -8.15
CA ALA A 194 -17.22 22.55 -6.82
C ALA A 194 -16.52 21.58 -5.84
N PRO A 195 -15.97 22.06 -4.70
CA PRO A 195 -15.31 21.19 -3.74
C PRO A 195 -16.18 20.02 -3.27
N THR A 196 -17.51 20.22 -3.27
CA THR A 196 -18.50 19.19 -2.93
C THR A 196 -18.51 18.01 -3.89
N ALA A 197 -18.12 18.20 -5.14
CA ALA A 197 -18.08 17.14 -6.15
C ALA A 197 -16.95 16.13 -5.91
N LEU A 198 -15.94 16.50 -5.11
CA LEU A 198 -14.82 15.63 -4.71
C LEU A 198 -15.18 14.72 -3.51
N ILE A 199 -16.21 15.10 -2.75
CA ILE A 199 -16.59 14.44 -1.48
C ILE A 199 -16.84 12.94 -1.66
N PRO A 200 -17.61 12.47 -2.66
CA PRO A 200 -17.91 11.03 -2.78
C PRO A 200 -16.65 10.19 -2.98
N GLY A 201 -15.72 10.66 -3.80
CA GLY A 201 -14.41 10.03 -4.01
C GLY A 201 -13.61 9.99 -2.72
N ALA A 202 -13.47 11.15 -2.08
CA ALA A 202 -12.71 11.26 -0.85
C ALA A 202 -13.25 10.35 0.28
N LEU A 203 -14.57 10.34 0.48
CA LEU A 203 -15.22 9.54 1.52
C LEU A 203 -15.06 8.04 1.29
N ILE A 204 -15.14 7.56 0.05
CA ILE A 204 -14.94 6.13 -0.25
C ILE A 204 -13.52 5.71 0.11
N LEU A 205 -12.50 6.47 -0.31
CA LEU A 205 -11.12 6.11 -0.01
C LEU A 205 -10.81 6.20 1.50
N LEU A 206 -11.33 7.23 2.17
CA LEU A 206 -11.22 7.35 3.63
C LEU A 206 -11.91 6.20 4.36
N GLY A 207 -13.09 5.78 3.89
CA GLY A 207 -13.80 4.62 4.42
C GLY A 207 -13.01 3.33 4.26
N VAL A 208 -12.47 3.07 3.07
CA VAL A 208 -11.59 1.92 2.81
C VAL A 208 -10.36 1.95 3.72
N TRP A 209 -9.75 3.11 3.87
CA TRP A 209 -8.59 3.29 4.75
C TRP A 209 -8.91 3.03 6.23
N LEU A 210 -10.05 3.53 6.71
CA LEU A 210 -10.52 3.27 8.08
C LEU A 210 -10.79 1.78 8.31
N ILE A 211 -11.45 1.10 7.37
CA ILE A 211 -11.68 -0.35 7.44
C ILE A 211 -10.35 -1.10 7.51
N TRP A 212 -9.36 -0.70 6.69
CA TRP A 212 -8.03 -1.28 6.72
C TRP A 212 -7.32 -1.08 8.06
N LEU A 213 -7.40 0.12 8.66
CA LEU A 213 -6.85 0.40 9.98
C LEU A 213 -7.52 -0.46 11.06
N LEU A 214 -8.84 -0.61 11.01
CA LEU A 214 -9.58 -1.47 11.93
C LEU A 214 -9.15 -2.93 11.79
N PHE A 215 -9.07 -3.44 10.56
CA PHE A 215 -8.64 -4.81 10.27
C PHE A 215 -7.23 -5.08 10.80
N SER A 216 -6.26 -4.22 10.46
CA SER A 216 -4.87 -4.36 10.91
C SER A 216 -4.73 -4.25 12.44
N SER A 217 -5.51 -3.39 13.09
CA SER A 217 -5.53 -3.27 14.56
C SER A 217 -6.10 -4.52 15.25
N TRP A 218 -7.14 -5.13 14.66
CA TRP A 218 -7.77 -6.34 15.17
C TRP A 218 -6.80 -7.53 15.03
N GLU A 219 -6.16 -7.63 13.87
CA GLU A 219 -5.20 -8.69 13.59
C GLU A 219 -3.95 -8.58 14.49
N PHE A 220 -3.43 -7.37 14.72
CA PHE A 220 -2.32 -7.15 15.66
C PHE A 220 -2.65 -7.64 17.07
N ARG A 221 -3.85 -7.31 17.58
CA ARG A 221 -4.34 -7.74 18.90
C ARG A 221 -4.46 -9.26 19.01
N ARG A 222 -4.95 -9.93 17.97
CA ARG A 222 -5.09 -11.40 17.96
C ARG A 222 -3.75 -12.13 18.03
N ASN A 223 -2.67 -11.53 17.51
CA ASN A 223 -1.37 -12.18 17.43
C ASN A 223 -0.46 -11.94 18.65
N HIS A 224 -0.77 -10.93 19.47
CA HIS A 224 0.03 -10.57 20.67
C HIS A 224 -0.75 -10.76 21.98
N GLY A 225 -2.00 -11.26 21.90
CA GLY A 225 -2.80 -11.71 23.04
C GLY A 225 -2.68 -13.21 23.26
#